data_AF-A0A2H6NHZ7-F1
#
_entry.id   AF-A0A2H6NHZ7-F1
#
_cell.length_a   1.000
_cell.length_b   1.000
_cell.length_c   1.000
_cell.angle_alpha   90.00
_cell.angle_beta   90.00
_cell.angle_gamma   90.00
#
_symmetry.space_group_name_H-M   'P 1'
#
loop_
_entity.id
_entity.type
_entity.pdbx_description
1 polymer ?
#
loop_
_entity_poly.entity_id
_entity_poly.type
_entity_poly.pdbx_seq_one_letter_code
_entity_poly.pdbx_strand_id
1 'polypeptide(L)'
;MAAGKWVLHRSYLEACRAAHSFVKEEDYEWGSNSILNVLTGINIVQKKLAVAAMRWRKTIQRRREQNSSAEGAFGGWRVILNVDPAKESGFKRLLESGGAKVLPAYSPPTFREVTHFFADLNKLKPEDVRINTREAAAQGVNCLKPEYIADYLIQEPSPSMENYHLPEAAAYLQNSKILGIGLSQKRKAAEEKHTAKRSRIH
;
A
#
# COMPACT_ATOMS: atom_id res chain seq x y z
N MET A 1 1.28 -12.00 4.55
CA MET A 1 0.36 -11.06 3.87
C MET A 1 1.11 -10.12 2.94
N ALA A 2 1.84 -9.11 3.45
CA ALA A 2 2.49 -8.08 2.63
C ALA A 2 3.38 -8.62 1.48
N ALA A 3 4.20 -9.64 1.75
CA ALA A 3 5.07 -10.26 0.74
C ALA A 3 4.38 -11.24 -0.23
N GLY A 4 3.08 -11.52 -0.04
CA GLY A 4 2.31 -12.46 -0.88
C GLY A 4 2.80 -13.91 -0.80
N LYS A 5 3.23 -14.36 0.38
CA LYS A 5 3.67 -15.75 0.60
C LYS A 5 2.51 -16.65 1.01
N TRP A 6 2.67 -17.94 0.77
CA TRP A 6 1.80 -18.98 1.30
C TRP A 6 1.71 -18.90 2.83
N VAL A 7 0.48 -18.96 3.34
CA VAL A 7 0.20 -19.15 4.77
C VAL A 7 -0.62 -20.43 4.85
N LEU A 8 0.00 -21.52 5.30
CA LEU A 8 -0.57 -22.86 5.22
C LEU A 8 -0.96 -23.36 6.61
N HIS A 9 -2.03 -24.14 6.66
CA HIS A 9 -2.39 -24.90 7.85
C HIS A 9 -1.38 -26.05 8.04
N ARG A 10 -1.17 -26.47 9.30
CA ARG A 10 -0.20 -27.52 9.66
C ARG A 10 -0.41 -28.85 8.91
N SER A 11 -1.65 -29.13 8.48
CA SER A 11 -1.97 -30.33 7.70
C SER A 11 -1.22 -30.41 6.36
N TYR A 12 -0.72 -29.28 5.85
CA TYR A 12 0.18 -29.28 4.69
C TYR A 12 1.43 -30.14 4.94
N LEU A 13 2.07 -29.96 6.09
CA LEU A 13 3.29 -30.69 6.43
C LEU A 13 2.99 -32.16 6.70
N GLU A 14 1.82 -32.48 7.27
CA GLU A 14 1.36 -33.85 7.44
C GLU A 14 1.17 -34.55 6.09
N ALA A 15 0.56 -33.87 5.12
CA ALA A 15 0.39 -34.36 3.76
C ALA A 15 1.73 -34.53 3.04
N CYS A 16 2.64 -33.55 3.17
CA CYS A 16 3.98 -33.65 2.59
C CYS A 16 4.76 -34.83 3.16
N ARG A 17 4.66 -35.06 4.48
CA ARG A 17 5.29 -36.20 5.16
C ARG A 17 4.74 -37.52 4.64
N ALA A 18 3.43 -37.64 4.44
CA ALA A 18 2.80 -38.85 3.93
C ALA A 18 3.14 -39.11 2.44
N ALA A 19 3.28 -38.06 1.64
CA ALA A 19 3.64 -38.15 0.23
C ALA A 19 5.15 -38.30 -0.04
N HIS A 20 5.99 -38.10 0.98
CA HIS A 20 7.45 -38.00 0.86
C HIS A 20 7.91 -36.90 -0.13
N SER A 21 7.09 -35.87 -0.33
CA SER A 21 7.39 -34.74 -1.22
C SER A 21 6.57 -33.51 -0.83
N PHE A 22 6.93 -32.33 -1.34
CA PHE A 22 6.04 -31.17 -1.26
C PHE A 22 4.84 -31.39 -2.17
N VAL A 23 3.64 -31.31 -1.58
CA VAL A 23 2.37 -31.38 -2.31
C VAL A 23 1.90 -29.98 -2.70
N LYS A 24 0.85 -29.89 -3.51
CA LYS A 24 0.20 -28.63 -3.89
C LYS A 24 -0.37 -27.91 -2.66
N GLU A 25 -0.12 -26.62 -2.56
CA GLU A 25 -0.42 -25.80 -1.38
C GLU A 25 -1.89 -25.34 -1.28
N GLU A 26 -2.61 -25.27 -2.40
CA GLU A 26 -3.92 -24.59 -2.49
C GLU A 26 -4.95 -25.09 -1.48
N ASP A 27 -5.07 -26.41 -1.33
CA ASP A 27 -6.04 -27.03 -0.43
C ASP A 27 -5.67 -26.87 1.05
N TYR A 28 -4.43 -26.49 1.32
CA TYR A 28 -3.91 -26.32 2.68
C TYR A 28 -3.72 -24.87 3.07
N GLU A 29 -3.99 -23.93 2.17
CA GLU A 29 -3.87 -22.51 2.46
C GLU A 29 -4.88 -22.07 3.53
N TRP A 30 -4.43 -21.30 4.51
CA TRP A 30 -5.22 -20.98 5.70
C TRP A 30 -6.54 -20.29 5.38
N GLY A 31 -6.55 -19.45 4.35
CA GLY A 31 -7.75 -18.75 3.86
C GLY A 31 -8.61 -19.54 2.87
N SER A 32 -8.25 -20.79 2.55
CA SER A 32 -9.02 -21.61 1.61
C SER A 32 -10.31 -22.12 2.26
N ASN A 33 -11.33 -22.39 1.44
CA ASN A 33 -12.56 -23.02 1.94
C ASN A 33 -12.29 -24.42 2.52
N SER A 34 -11.32 -25.16 1.96
CA SER A 34 -10.90 -26.48 2.44
C SER A 34 -10.46 -26.44 3.90
N ILE A 35 -9.76 -25.38 4.32
CA ILE A 35 -9.33 -25.19 5.71
C ILE A 35 -10.42 -24.50 6.55
N LEU A 36 -11.01 -23.42 6.05
CA LEU A 36 -11.97 -22.61 6.82
C LEU A 36 -13.27 -23.35 7.15
N ASN A 37 -13.70 -24.31 6.33
CA ASN A 37 -14.90 -25.10 6.59
C ASN A 37 -14.69 -26.17 7.67
N VAL A 38 -13.44 -26.58 7.91
CA VAL A 38 -13.10 -27.64 8.89
C VAL A 38 -12.66 -27.03 10.23
N LEU A 39 -12.13 -25.82 10.24
CA LEU A 39 -11.73 -25.11 11.47
C LEU A 39 -12.95 -24.50 12.18
N THR A 40 -13.63 -25.29 13.01
CA THR A 40 -14.83 -24.88 13.77
C THR A 40 -14.58 -23.84 14.88
N GLY A 41 -13.33 -23.68 15.32
CA GLY A 41 -12.95 -22.76 16.41
C GLY A 41 -12.38 -21.40 15.97
N ILE A 42 -12.40 -21.09 14.67
CA ILE A 42 -11.78 -19.86 14.16
C ILE A 42 -12.64 -18.64 14.48
N ASN A 43 -12.07 -17.63 15.14
CA ASN A 43 -12.78 -16.38 15.41
C ASN A 43 -12.85 -15.48 14.15
N ILE A 44 -13.72 -14.47 14.18
CA ILE A 44 -13.95 -13.58 13.03
C ILE A 44 -12.68 -12.83 12.59
N VAL A 45 -11.79 -12.48 13.53
CA VAL A 45 -10.55 -11.77 13.25
C VAL A 45 -9.55 -12.69 12.55
N GLN A 46 -9.39 -13.92 13.04
CA GLN A 46 -8.55 -14.94 12.41
C GLN A 46 -9.05 -15.29 11.01
N LYS A 47 -10.37 -15.41 10.82
CA LYS A 47 -10.96 -15.63 9.50
C LYS A 47 -10.62 -14.48 8.53
N LYS A 48 -10.74 -13.22 8.98
CA LYS A 48 -10.34 -12.05 8.17
C LYS A 48 -8.87 -12.08 7.80
N LEU A 49 -7.98 -12.40 8.75
CA LEU A 49 -6.54 -12.53 8.50
C LEU A 49 -6.20 -13.64 7.51
N ALA A 50 -6.85 -14.80 7.64
CA ALA A 50 -6.67 -15.95 6.76
C ALA A 50 -7.05 -15.61 5.31
N VAL A 51 -8.24 -15.04 5.13
CA VAL A 51 -8.73 -14.62 3.81
C VAL A 51 -7.83 -13.53 3.21
N ALA A 52 -7.44 -12.53 4.01
CA ALA A 52 -6.54 -11.47 3.57
C ALA A 52 -5.16 -12.01 3.13
N ALA A 53 -4.61 -13.00 3.84
CA ALA A 53 -3.35 -13.64 3.49
C ALA A 53 -3.42 -14.34 2.14
N MET A 54 -4.46 -15.16 1.92
CA MET A 54 -4.70 -15.83 0.65
C MET A 54 -4.90 -14.83 -0.49
N ARG A 55 -5.73 -13.79 -0.26
CA ARG A 55 -6.00 -12.75 -1.24
C ARG A 55 -4.71 -12.09 -1.72
N TRP A 56 -3.86 -11.63 -0.80
CA TRP A 56 -2.61 -10.98 -1.18
C TRP A 56 -1.65 -11.92 -1.91
N ARG A 57 -1.55 -13.19 -1.49
CA ARG A 57 -0.78 -14.22 -2.21
C ARG A 57 -1.25 -14.36 -3.65
N LYS A 58 -2.55 -14.56 -3.87
CA LYS A 58 -3.15 -14.66 -5.23
C LYS A 58 -2.95 -13.39 -6.05
N THR A 59 -3.19 -12.22 -5.46
CA THR A 59 -3.04 -10.94 -6.15
C THR A 59 -1.60 -10.70 -6.59
N ILE A 60 -0.63 -10.94 -5.72
CA ILE A 60 0.79 -10.74 -6.04
C ILE A 60 1.28 -11.78 -7.06
N GLN A 61 0.84 -13.03 -6.94
CA GLN A 61 1.13 -14.07 -7.93
C GLN A 61 0.65 -13.67 -9.33
N ARG A 62 -0.61 -13.24 -9.47
CA ARG A 62 -1.14 -12.76 -10.76
C ARG A 62 -0.38 -11.56 -11.31
N ARG A 63 0.00 -10.61 -10.45
CA ARG A 63 0.82 -9.46 -10.86
C ARG A 63 2.19 -9.91 -11.39
N ARG A 64 2.81 -10.92 -10.76
CA ARG A 64 4.11 -11.49 -11.21
C ARG A 64 4.01 -12.21 -12.55
N GLU A 65 2.92 -12.93 -12.78
CA GLU A 65 2.65 -13.58 -14.07
C GLU A 65 2.50 -12.57 -15.21
N GLN A 66 1.99 -11.36 -14.92
CA GLN A 66 1.85 -10.27 -15.89
C GLN A 66 3.11 -9.41 -16.04
N ASN A 67 3.86 -9.23 -14.95
CA ASN A 67 5.07 -8.41 -14.90
C ASN A 67 6.04 -9.01 -13.88
N SER A 68 7.19 -9.50 -14.34
CA SER A 68 8.22 -10.15 -13.51
C SER A 68 8.75 -9.27 -12.38
N SER A 69 8.60 -7.94 -12.49
CA SER A 69 9.02 -6.96 -11.47
C SER A 69 7.93 -6.69 -10.42
N ALA A 70 6.83 -7.45 -10.40
CA ALA A 70 5.76 -7.23 -9.43
C ALA A 70 6.22 -7.48 -7.98
N GLU A 71 6.24 -6.38 -7.24
CA GLU A 71 6.57 -6.29 -5.82
C GLU A 71 5.43 -6.83 -4.92
N GLY A 72 5.57 -6.65 -3.61
CA GLY A 72 4.55 -7.05 -2.63
C GLY A 72 3.32 -6.13 -2.61
N ALA A 73 2.58 -6.18 -1.51
CA ALA A 73 1.34 -5.44 -1.32
C ALA A 73 1.52 -3.92 -1.43
N PHE A 74 2.68 -3.42 -1.00
CA PHE A 74 3.05 -2.02 -0.99
C PHE A 74 3.96 -1.66 -2.17
N GLY A 75 3.88 -2.41 -3.27
CA GLY A 75 4.71 -2.18 -4.45
C GLY A 75 4.57 -0.76 -4.99
N GLY A 76 5.70 -0.13 -5.30
CA GLY A 76 5.79 1.27 -5.75
C GLY A 76 5.57 2.32 -4.64
N TRP A 77 5.38 1.91 -3.38
CA TRP A 77 5.27 2.87 -2.29
C TRP A 77 6.64 3.43 -1.91
N ARG A 78 6.69 4.74 -1.72
CA ARG A 78 7.85 5.49 -1.28
C ARG A 78 7.45 6.24 -0.03
N VAL A 79 7.96 5.78 1.10
CA VAL A 79 7.36 6.04 2.40
C VAL A 79 8.31 6.83 3.28
N ILE A 80 7.79 7.87 3.92
CA ILE A 80 8.42 8.48 5.10
C ILE A 80 7.60 8.10 6.33
N LEU A 81 8.29 7.75 7.41
CA LEU A 81 7.71 7.45 8.72
C LEU A 81 8.05 8.57 9.70
N ASN A 82 7.05 9.06 10.43
CA ASN A 82 7.25 9.93 11.58
C ASN A 82 6.33 9.47 12.72
N VAL A 83 6.70 8.32 13.27
CA VAL A 83 5.96 7.56 14.31
C VAL A 83 6.84 7.40 15.55
N ASP A 84 6.28 6.84 16.62
CA ASP A 84 7.04 6.43 17.80
C ASP A 84 8.33 5.63 17.42
N PRO A 85 9.53 6.10 17.80
CA PRO A 85 10.80 5.45 17.48
C PRO A 85 10.85 3.97 17.87
N ALA A 86 10.17 3.57 18.95
CA ALA A 86 10.10 2.17 19.38
C ALA A 86 9.36 1.27 18.38
N LYS A 87 8.47 1.83 17.56
CA LYS A 87 7.65 1.11 16.57
C LYS A 87 8.15 1.28 15.14
N GLU A 88 8.96 2.29 14.88
CA GLU A 88 9.43 2.64 13.54
C GLU A 88 10.08 1.44 12.83
N SER A 89 10.96 0.70 13.52
CA SER A 89 11.63 -0.49 12.95
C SER A 89 10.64 -1.59 12.53
N GLY A 90 9.55 -1.76 13.27
CA GLY A 90 8.48 -2.71 12.94
C GLY A 90 7.70 -2.29 11.69
N PHE A 91 7.32 -1.02 11.61
CA PHE A 91 6.66 -0.47 10.42
C PHE A 91 7.56 -0.55 9.20
N LYS A 92 8.84 -0.16 9.34
CA LYS A 92 9.83 -0.22 8.26
C LYS A 92 9.95 -1.63 7.69
N ARG A 93 10.17 -2.63 8.55
CA ARG A 93 10.26 -4.05 8.15
C ARG A 93 9.00 -4.53 7.43
N LEU A 94 7.81 -4.16 7.93
CA LEU A 94 6.55 -4.55 7.31
C LEU A 94 6.39 -3.96 5.91
N LEU A 95 6.67 -2.66 5.77
CA LEU A 95 6.58 -1.93 4.51
C LEU A 95 7.59 -2.47 3.48
N GLU A 96 8.85 -2.62 3.86
CA GLU A 96 9.91 -3.15 2.99
C GLU A 96 9.63 -4.61 2.57
N SER A 97 9.13 -5.45 3.49
CA SER A 97 8.70 -6.82 3.15
C SER A 97 7.55 -6.85 2.14
N GLY A 98 6.73 -5.79 2.11
CA GLY A 98 5.68 -5.61 1.11
C GLY A 98 6.13 -4.88 -0.16
N GLY A 99 7.43 -4.59 -0.32
CA GLY A 99 7.98 -3.94 -1.51
C GLY A 99 8.02 -2.42 -1.47
N ALA A 100 7.67 -1.77 -0.36
CA ALA A 100 7.84 -0.33 -0.24
C ALA A 100 9.31 0.05 -0.05
N LYS A 101 9.68 1.24 -0.54
CA LYS A 101 10.96 1.89 -0.21
C LYS A 101 10.73 2.88 0.93
N VAL A 102 11.31 2.59 2.11
CA VAL A 102 11.27 3.52 3.25
C VAL A 102 12.46 4.48 3.15
N LEU A 103 12.16 5.76 3.02
CA LEU A 103 13.15 6.83 2.89
C LEU A 103 13.51 7.36 4.28
N PRO A 104 14.77 7.81 4.49
CA PRO A 104 15.14 8.46 5.73
C PRO A 104 14.29 9.71 5.95
N ALA A 105 13.88 9.95 7.19
CA ALA A 105 13.26 11.21 7.56
C ALA A 105 14.29 12.34 7.37
N TYR A 106 13.90 13.39 6.64
CA TYR A 106 14.72 14.56 6.27
C TYR A 106 15.79 14.37 5.21
N SER A 107 15.40 14.65 3.97
CA SER A 107 16.27 15.31 2.99
C SER A 107 15.43 16.32 2.19
N PRO A 108 15.87 17.57 1.99
CA PRO A 108 15.29 18.43 0.95
C PRO A 108 15.95 18.08 -0.41
N PRO A 109 15.22 17.93 -1.54
CA PRO A 109 13.78 18.05 -1.77
C PRO A 109 13.10 16.67 -1.91
N THR A 110 12.86 15.96 -0.81
CA THR A 110 12.47 14.54 -0.85
C THR A 110 11.00 14.28 -1.11
N PHE A 111 10.10 15.24 -0.91
CA PHE A 111 8.66 15.01 -1.06
C PHE A 111 8.19 14.80 -2.51
N ARG A 112 8.91 15.30 -3.53
CA ARG A 112 8.57 15.05 -4.96
C ARG A 112 8.49 13.58 -5.32
N GLU A 113 9.16 12.78 -4.51
CA GLU A 113 9.43 11.39 -4.74
C GLU A 113 8.71 10.50 -3.71
N VAL A 114 8.01 11.09 -2.74
CA VAL A 114 7.30 10.39 -1.67
C VAL A 114 5.85 10.19 -2.09
N THR A 115 5.34 8.97 -1.94
CA THR A 115 3.93 8.67 -2.22
C THR A 115 3.10 8.66 -0.94
N HIS A 116 3.69 8.23 0.17
CA HIS A 116 3.00 8.13 1.46
C HIS A 116 3.85 8.68 2.59
N PHE A 117 3.21 9.41 3.49
CA PHE A 117 3.78 9.89 4.73
C PHE A 117 2.90 9.39 5.87
N PHE A 118 3.44 8.50 6.72
CA PHE A 118 2.72 8.00 7.88
C PHE A 118 3.24 8.66 9.15
N ALA A 119 2.34 9.30 9.90
CA ALA A 119 2.71 9.95 11.15
C ALA A 119 1.71 9.71 12.28
N ASP A 120 2.22 9.63 13.50
CA ASP A 120 1.42 9.58 14.73
C ASP A 120 1.88 10.70 15.67
N LEU A 121 1.47 11.92 15.36
CA LEU A 121 1.95 13.15 16.02
C LEU A 121 1.64 13.18 17.52
N ASN A 122 0.60 12.47 17.96
CA ASN A 122 0.20 12.38 19.36
C ASN A 122 1.14 11.51 20.21
N LYS A 123 1.93 10.64 19.56
CA LYS A 123 2.88 9.73 20.23
C LYS A 123 4.33 10.17 20.11
N LEU A 124 4.59 11.30 19.44
CA LEU A 124 5.92 11.89 19.35
C LEU A 124 6.21 12.75 20.58
N LYS A 125 7.37 12.51 21.18
CA LYS A 125 7.91 13.34 22.26
C LYS A 125 8.39 14.70 21.71
N PRO A 126 8.55 15.72 22.56
CA PRO A 126 9.05 17.03 22.12
C PRO A 126 10.42 16.98 21.44
N GLU A 127 11.28 16.05 21.85
CA GLU A 127 12.61 15.80 21.28
C GLU A 127 12.58 15.05 19.94
N ASP A 128 11.47 14.41 19.61
CA ASP A 128 11.34 13.67 18.36
C ASP A 128 11.18 14.64 17.19
N VAL A 129 11.86 14.33 16.09
CA VAL A 129 11.85 15.19 14.90
C VAL A 129 10.45 15.23 14.30
N ARG A 130 9.89 16.43 14.06
CA ARG A 130 8.51 16.60 13.54
C ARG A 130 8.51 17.11 12.11
N ILE A 131 8.08 16.26 11.19
CA ILE A 131 7.98 16.58 9.77
C ILE A 131 6.77 17.48 9.51
N ASN A 132 6.93 18.49 8.66
CA ASN A 132 5.86 19.41 8.31
C ASN A 132 4.80 18.73 7.41
N THR A 133 3.76 18.18 8.04
CA THR A 133 2.64 17.52 7.36
C THR A 133 1.97 18.40 6.30
N ARG A 134 1.88 19.72 6.54
CA ARG A 134 1.25 20.65 5.58
C ARG A 134 2.07 20.77 4.30
N GLU A 135 3.40 20.84 4.42
CA GLU A 135 4.29 20.90 3.27
C GLU A 135 4.23 19.61 2.44
N ALA A 136 4.24 18.45 3.10
CA ALA A 136 4.09 17.16 2.42
C ALA A 136 2.74 17.08 1.67
N ALA A 137 1.65 17.49 2.31
CA ALA A 137 0.32 17.53 1.69
C ALA A 137 0.26 18.51 0.50
N ALA A 138 0.91 19.68 0.60
CA ALA A 138 0.99 20.66 -0.49
C ALA A 138 1.74 20.12 -1.72
N GLN A 139 2.65 19.15 -1.53
CA GLN A 139 3.35 18.44 -2.61
C GLN A 139 2.59 17.21 -3.12
N GLY A 140 1.35 16.99 -2.68
CA GLY A 140 0.50 15.89 -3.11
C GLY A 140 0.81 14.55 -2.44
N VAL A 141 1.58 14.54 -1.35
CA VAL A 141 1.88 13.32 -0.58
C VAL A 141 0.66 12.88 0.21
N ASN A 142 0.35 11.57 0.20
CA ASN A 142 -0.70 11.01 1.05
C ASN A 142 -0.23 10.98 2.50
N CYS A 143 -0.65 11.99 3.27
CA CYS A 143 -0.34 12.12 4.69
C CYS A 143 -1.40 11.39 5.52
N LEU A 144 -1.06 10.23 6.08
CA LEU A 144 -1.99 9.26 6.66
C LEU A 144 -1.60 8.84 8.08
N LYS A 145 -2.56 8.34 8.84
CA LYS A 145 -2.31 7.64 10.11
C LYS A 145 -1.76 6.22 9.84
N PRO A 146 -0.86 5.67 10.69
CA PRO A 146 -0.22 4.38 10.45
C PRO A 146 -1.16 3.18 10.41
N GLU A 147 -2.36 3.29 11.00
CA GLU A 147 -3.40 2.24 10.99
C GLU A 147 -3.78 1.83 9.56
N TYR A 148 -3.68 2.76 8.60
CA TYR A 148 -3.93 2.47 7.19
C TYR A 148 -3.07 1.32 6.66
N ILE A 149 -1.83 1.15 7.15
CA ILE A 149 -0.91 0.09 6.69
C ILE A 149 -1.51 -1.29 7.00
N ALA A 150 -2.06 -1.48 8.20
CA ALA A 150 -2.66 -2.74 8.62
C ALA A 150 -4.01 -2.95 7.94
N ASP A 151 -4.85 -1.91 7.90
CA ASP A 151 -6.17 -1.98 7.30
C ASP A 151 -6.12 -2.22 5.78
N TYR A 152 -5.13 -1.66 5.09
CA TYR A 152 -4.88 -1.93 3.68
C TYR A 152 -4.57 -3.41 3.44
N LEU A 153 -3.88 -4.06 4.38
CA LEU A 153 -3.60 -5.49 4.27
C LEU A 153 -4.83 -6.35 4.55
N ILE A 154 -5.72 -5.95 5.46
CA ILE A 154 -6.78 -6.80 6.02
C ILE A 154 -8.15 -6.57 5.39
N GLN A 155 -8.55 -5.30 5.18
CA GLN A 155 -9.93 -4.98 4.80
C GLN A 155 -10.26 -5.36 3.35
N GLU A 156 -11.54 -5.66 3.10
CA GLU A 156 -12.12 -5.85 1.78
C GLU A 156 -13.53 -5.22 1.77
N PRO A 157 -13.80 -4.22 0.92
CA PRO A 157 -12.91 -3.57 -0.05
C PRO A 157 -11.72 -2.83 0.62
N SER A 158 -10.74 -2.41 -0.17
CA SER A 158 -9.61 -1.62 0.35
C SER A 158 -10.09 -0.34 1.05
N PRO A 159 -9.48 0.04 2.19
CA PRO A 159 -9.92 1.19 2.95
C PRO A 159 -9.72 2.50 2.17
N SER A 160 -10.67 3.42 2.29
CA SER A 160 -10.53 4.78 1.75
C SER A 160 -9.45 5.54 2.51
N MET A 161 -8.48 6.11 1.80
CA MET A 161 -7.42 6.95 2.40
C MET A 161 -7.97 8.18 3.13
N GLU A 162 -9.14 8.69 2.71
CA GLU A 162 -9.75 9.88 3.30
C GLU A 162 -10.00 9.73 4.80
N ASN A 163 -10.36 8.53 5.24
CA ASN A 163 -10.63 8.20 6.64
C ASN A 163 -9.36 8.18 7.51
N TYR A 164 -8.19 8.17 6.88
CA TYR A 164 -6.89 8.07 7.55
C TYR A 164 -6.06 9.33 7.37
N HIS A 165 -6.53 10.35 6.65
CA HIS A 165 -5.78 11.59 6.52
C HIS A 165 -5.53 12.26 7.88
N LEU A 166 -4.31 12.79 8.04
CA LEU A 166 -3.95 13.58 9.20
C LEU A 166 -4.75 14.90 9.18
N PRO A 167 -5.21 15.42 10.33
CA PRO A 167 -6.03 16.64 10.38
C PRO A 167 -5.40 17.84 9.65
N GLU A 168 -4.09 18.03 9.76
CA GLU A 168 -3.36 19.13 9.13
C GLU A 168 -3.35 19.02 7.59
N ALA A 169 -3.29 17.79 7.07
CA ALA A 169 -3.38 17.52 5.64
C ALA A 169 -4.81 17.65 5.12
N ALA A 170 -5.80 17.14 5.88
CA ALA A 170 -7.21 17.23 5.54
C ALA A 170 -7.68 18.69 5.45
N ALA A 171 -7.28 19.53 6.41
CA ALA A 171 -7.59 20.96 6.41
C ALA A 171 -7.00 21.68 5.19
N TYR A 172 -5.77 21.33 4.78
CA TYR A 172 -5.15 21.89 3.57
C TYR A 172 -5.93 21.50 2.31
N LEU A 173 -6.30 20.22 2.16
CA LEU A 173 -7.04 19.71 1.00
C LEU A 173 -8.45 20.29 0.89
N GLN A 174 -9.12 20.55 2.03
CA GLN A 174 -10.42 21.21 2.04
C GLN A 174 -10.29 22.68 1.64
N ASN A 175 -9.29 23.40 2.18
CA ASN A 175 -9.05 24.79 1.83
C ASN A 175 -8.63 24.98 0.37
N SER A 176 -7.83 24.06 -0.21
CA SER A 176 -7.45 24.12 -1.63
C SER A 176 -8.63 23.87 -2.57
N LYS A 177 -9.56 22.97 -2.18
CA LYS A 177 -10.82 22.74 -2.90
C LYS A 177 -11.73 23.98 -2.85
N ILE A 178 -11.81 24.65 -1.70
CA ILE A 178 -12.60 25.88 -1.52
C ILE A 178 -12.00 27.06 -2.31
N LEU A 179 -10.66 27.19 -2.35
CA LEU A 179 -9.98 28.26 -3.10
C LEU A 179 -9.91 28.03 -4.63
N GLY A 180 -10.47 26.94 -5.16
CA GLY A 180 -10.46 26.68 -6.60
C GLY A 180 -9.05 26.49 -7.19
N ILE A 181 -8.05 26.19 -6.37
CA ILE A 181 -6.68 25.89 -6.84
C ILE A 181 -6.69 24.45 -7.36
N GLY A 182 -7.16 24.30 -8.60
CA GLY A 182 -7.24 23.02 -9.28
C GLY A 182 -5.84 22.42 -9.45
N LEU A 183 -5.58 21.31 -8.73
CA LEU A 183 -4.50 20.38 -9.07
C LEU A 183 -4.85 19.66 -10.38
N SER A 184 -4.78 20.38 -11.51
CA SER A 184 -4.89 19.81 -12.85
C SER A 184 -3.52 19.77 -13.50
N GLN A 185 -2.73 18.74 -13.18
CA GLN A 185 -1.66 18.28 -14.07
C GLN A 185 -2.14 17.06 -14.84
N LYS A 186 -3.18 17.25 -15.66
CA LYS A 186 -3.56 16.29 -16.69
C LYS A 186 -2.78 16.66 -17.95
N ARG A 187 -1.79 15.85 -18.32
CA ARG A 187 -1.02 15.99 -19.57
C ARG A 187 -2.00 16.07 -20.74
N LYS A 188 -2.07 17.23 -21.41
CA LYS A 188 -2.77 17.40 -22.67
C LYS A 188 -1.74 17.17 -23.78
N ALA A 189 -1.84 16.05 -24.47
CA ALA A 189 -1.14 15.87 -25.74
C ALA A 189 -1.62 16.97 -26.70
N ALA A 190 -0.67 17.67 -27.33
CA ALA A 190 -0.97 18.65 -28.36
C ALA A 190 -1.43 17.90 -29.63
N GLU A 191 -2.70 18.02 -29.97
CA GLU A 191 -3.17 17.79 -31.34
C GLU A 191 -2.75 19.02 -32.16
N GLU A 192 -1.70 18.88 -32.98
CA GLU A 192 -1.40 19.83 -34.04
C GLU A 192 -2.40 19.66 -35.18
N LYS A 193 -3.37 20.58 -35.25
CA LYS A 193 -4.13 20.84 -36.47
C LYS A 193 -3.29 21.74 -37.38
N HIS A 194 -2.76 21.18 -38.46
CA HIS A 194 -2.32 21.98 -39.61
C HIS A 194 -3.36 21.93 -40.72
N THR A 195 -4.05 23.04 -40.91
CA THR A 195 -4.89 23.35 -42.06
C THR A 195 -4.14 24.22 -43.08
N ALA A 196 -4.47 23.98 -44.36
CA ALA A 196 -4.24 24.79 -45.57
C ALA A 196 -2.81 24.71 -46.19
N LYS A 197 -2.61 24.73 -47.52
CA LYS A 197 -3.37 25.33 -48.62
C LYS A 197 -3.22 24.52 -49.92
N ARG A 198 -4.29 24.54 -50.73
CA ARG A 198 -4.26 24.33 -52.19
C ARG A 198 -3.24 25.26 -52.86
N SER A 199 -2.48 24.73 -53.82
CA SER A 199 -2.04 25.48 -55.00
C SER A 199 -2.06 24.54 -56.22
N ARG A 200 -2.59 25.06 -57.33
CA ARG A 200 -2.66 24.45 -58.67
C ARG A 200 -1.39 24.81 -59.47
N ILE A 201 -1.25 24.14 -60.64
CA ILE A 201 -0.42 24.46 -61.82
C ILE A 201 0.94 23.71 -61.79
N HIS A 202 1.39 22.94 -62.79
CA HIS A 202 1.08 22.80 -64.23
C HIS A 202 0.96 21.32 -64.62
#